data_AF-C0GK48-F1
#
_entry.id   AF-C0GK48-F1
#
_cell.length_a   1.000
_cell.length_b   1.000
_cell.length_c   1.000
_cell.angle_alpha   90.00
_cell.angle_beta   90.00
_cell.angle_gamma   90.00
#
_symmetry.space_group_name_H-M   'P 1'
#
loop_
_entity.id
_entity.type
_entity.pdbx_description
1 polymer ?
#
loop_
_entity_poly.entity_id
_entity_poly.type
_entity_poly.pdbx_seq_one_letter_code
_entity_poly.pdbx_strand_id
1 'polypeptide(L)'
;MKKRSSVILALFLVLGYGIYIFFLAPVVRERAAVRNIELRDVDLLGLTDGVYHGAYVDGTYEVEVVVADHRIAAIHMLITRDSDYARQAEGVLDSVVEAQSLQVDVVSGATTTSKAILKAVEDALHSPPNEPYISGIIHTKEENRILVVEGIESEDLEQEQWLEEGYEAIWLTVKTDTAVIAPEGKAAHGAALQKGQNVQAWVVGLILDSYPAQSTAGLIIIRE
;
A
#
# COMPACT_ATOMS: atom_id res chain seq x y z
N MET A 1 -60.79 -25.55 -12.94
CA MET A 1 -59.91 -24.36 -12.73
C MET A 1 -58.81 -24.57 -11.68
N LYS A 2 -59.07 -25.22 -10.53
CA LYS A 2 -58.08 -25.40 -9.44
C LYS A 2 -56.75 -26.10 -9.84
N LYS A 3 -56.79 -27.16 -10.67
CA LYS A 3 -55.56 -27.89 -11.08
C LYS A 3 -54.61 -27.05 -11.95
N ARG A 4 -55.12 -26.14 -12.78
CA ARG A 4 -54.29 -25.29 -13.67
C ARG A 4 -53.62 -24.15 -12.90
N SER A 5 -54.27 -23.57 -11.89
CA SER A 5 -53.66 -22.52 -11.06
C SER A 5 -52.59 -23.09 -10.12
N SER A 6 -52.76 -24.33 -9.61
CA SER A 6 -51.73 -25.00 -8.80
C SER A 6 -50.46 -25.32 -9.60
N VAL A 7 -50.59 -25.69 -10.87
CA VAL A 7 -49.43 -25.94 -11.75
C VAL A 7 -48.68 -24.64 -12.05
N ILE A 8 -49.40 -23.54 -12.32
CA ILE A 8 -48.79 -22.23 -12.55
C ILE A 8 -48.06 -21.73 -11.30
N LEU A 9 -48.66 -21.87 -10.12
CA LEU A 9 -48.04 -21.47 -8.85
C LEU A 9 -46.77 -22.29 -8.54
N ALA A 10 -46.79 -23.60 -8.79
CA ALA A 10 -45.61 -24.45 -8.63
C ALA A 10 -44.48 -24.04 -9.58
N LEU A 11 -44.81 -23.65 -10.82
CA LEU A 11 -43.82 -23.20 -11.80
C LEU A 11 -43.16 -21.88 -11.35
N PHE A 12 -43.93 -20.93 -10.82
CA PHE A 12 -43.39 -19.68 -10.28
C PHE A 12 -42.50 -19.89 -9.05
N LEU A 13 -42.81 -20.85 -8.19
CA LEU A 13 -41.97 -21.19 -7.04
C LEU A 13 -40.65 -21.82 -7.46
N VAL A 14 -40.66 -22.70 -8.47
CA VAL A 14 -39.43 -23.29 -9.02
C VAL A 14 -38.59 -22.24 -9.74
N LEU A 15 -39.23 -21.35 -10.51
CA LEU A 15 -38.53 -20.27 -11.19
C LEU A 15 -37.94 -19.26 -10.20
N GLY A 16 -38.71 -18.88 -9.18
CA GLY A 16 -38.27 -17.98 -8.11
C GLY A 16 -37.15 -18.59 -7.26
N TYR A 17 -37.24 -19.87 -6.95
CA TYR A 17 -36.17 -20.60 -6.25
C TYR A 17 -34.90 -20.73 -7.12
N GLY A 18 -35.07 -20.97 -8.42
CA GLY A 18 -33.96 -21.00 -9.39
C GLY A 18 -33.27 -19.64 -9.52
N ILE A 19 -34.04 -18.54 -9.59
CA ILE A 19 -33.52 -17.17 -9.58
C ILE A 19 -32.81 -16.89 -8.25
N TYR A 20 -33.43 -17.24 -7.12
CA TYR A 20 -32.84 -17.05 -5.80
C TYR A 20 -31.51 -17.80 -5.65
N ILE A 21 -31.43 -19.06 -6.09
CA ILE A 21 -30.17 -19.83 -6.12
C ILE A 21 -29.18 -19.19 -7.09
N PHE A 22 -29.61 -18.77 -8.27
CA PHE A 22 -28.74 -18.15 -9.27
C PHE A 22 -28.09 -16.86 -8.76
N PHE A 23 -28.81 -16.08 -7.93
CA PHE A 23 -28.27 -14.87 -7.30
C PHE A 23 -27.52 -15.12 -5.99
N LEU A 24 -27.87 -16.16 -5.22
CA LEU A 24 -27.21 -16.46 -3.92
C LEU A 24 -25.96 -17.33 -4.08
N ALA A 25 -25.96 -18.28 -5.01
CA ALA A 25 -24.85 -19.21 -5.21
C ALA A 25 -23.52 -18.54 -5.59
N PRO A 26 -23.48 -17.48 -6.44
CA PRO A 26 -22.25 -16.73 -6.71
C PRO A 26 -21.67 -16.12 -5.42
N VAL A 27 -22.51 -15.49 -4.60
CA VAL A 27 -22.11 -14.83 -3.34
C VAL A 27 -21.55 -15.83 -2.32
N VAL A 28 -22.15 -17.02 -2.21
CA VAL A 28 -21.66 -18.07 -1.29
C VAL A 28 -20.36 -18.70 -1.81
N ARG A 29 -20.20 -18.82 -3.13
CA ARG A 29 -19.02 -19.43 -3.77
C ARG A 29 -17.78 -18.55 -3.67
N GLU A 30 -17.94 -17.23 -3.78
CA GLU A 30 -16.86 -16.26 -3.54
C GLU A 30 -16.34 -16.32 -2.09
N ARG A 31 -17.24 -16.36 -1.11
CA ARG A 31 -16.87 -16.52 0.31
C ARG A 31 -16.12 -17.82 0.59
N ALA A 32 -16.45 -18.89 -0.14
CA ALA A 32 -15.77 -20.18 0.01
C ALA A 32 -14.34 -20.16 -0.59
N ALA A 33 -14.14 -19.45 -1.70
CA ALA A 33 -12.82 -19.31 -2.33
C ALA A 33 -11.84 -18.54 -1.44
N VAL A 34 -12.30 -17.49 -0.75
CA VAL A 34 -11.44 -16.68 0.16
C VAL A 34 -10.97 -17.47 1.39
N ARG A 35 -11.78 -18.43 1.86
CA ARG A 35 -11.45 -19.20 3.08
C ARG A 35 -10.26 -20.15 2.90
N ASN A 36 -9.98 -20.59 1.67
CA ASN A 36 -8.88 -21.51 1.34
C ASN A 36 -7.83 -20.85 0.44
N ILE A 37 -7.68 -19.52 0.50
CA ILE A 37 -6.55 -18.85 -0.16
C ILE A 37 -5.27 -19.37 0.48
N GLU A 38 -4.42 -19.97 -0.35
CA GLU A 38 -3.03 -20.27 -0.04
C GLU A 38 -2.21 -19.02 -0.37
N LEU A 39 -1.40 -18.59 0.59
CA LEU A 39 -0.42 -17.51 0.39
C LEU A 39 0.85 -18.14 -0.13
N ARG A 40 1.35 -17.61 -1.25
CA ARG A 40 2.64 -17.98 -1.81
C ARG A 40 3.75 -17.47 -0.90
N ASP A 41 4.83 -18.22 -0.84
CA ASP A 41 6.04 -17.77 -0.15
C ASP A 41 6.68 -16.62 -0.94
N VAL A 42 7.28 -15.68 -0.23
CA VAL A 42 7.91 -14.50 -0.81
C VAL A 42 9.39 -14.51 -0.45
N ASP A 43 10.25 -14.47 -1.46
CA ASP A 43 11.69 -14.34 -1.25
C ASP A 43 12.08 -12.86 -1.10
N LEU A 44 12.07 -12.36 0.14
CA LEU A 44 12.42 -10.97 0.46
C LEU A 44 13.87 -10.61 0.09
N LEU A 45 14.78 -11.58 0.08
CA LEU A 45 16.18 -11.35 -0.29
C LEU A 45 16.34 -11.04 -1.79
N GLY A 46 15.37 -11.50 -2.60
CA GLY A 46 15.32 -11.20 -4.02
C GLY A 46 14.68 -9.85 -4.35
N LEU A 47 14.07 -9.17 -3.36
CA LEU A 47 13.40 -7.89 -3.57
C LEU A 47 14.38 -6.73 -3.42
N THR A 48 14.22 -5.73 -4.28
CA THR A 48 14.94 -4.46 -4.20
C THR A 48 14.22 -3.49 -3.28
N ASP A 49 14.95 -2.54 -2.71
CA ASP A 49 14.37 -1.46 -1.92
C ASP A 49 13.41 -0.63 -2.77
N GLY A 50 12.25 -0.28 -2.21
CA GLY A 50 11.21 0.45 -2.92
C GLY A 50 9.85 0.36 -2.24
N VAL A 51 8.86 1.02 -2.86
CA VAL A 51 7.45 0.91 -2.47
C VAL A 51 6.72 0.07 -3.50
N TYR A 52 6.04 -0.97 -3.04
CA TYR A 52 5.34 -1.94 -3.86
C TYR A 52 3.84 -1.76 -3.71
N HIS A 53 3.11 -1.67 -4.81
CA HIS A 53 1.66 -1.54 -4.79
C HIS A 53 1.00 -2.89 -5.07
N GLY A 54 0.00 -3.26 -4.24
CA GLY A 54 -0.78 -4.47 -4.43
C GLY A 54 -2.26 -4.22 -4.21
N ALA A 55 -3.09 -4.95 -4.95
CA ALA A 55 -4.53 -4.82 -4.90
C ALA A 55 -5.19 -6.20 -4.98
N TYR A 56 -6.27 -6.40 -4.23
CA TYR A 56 -7.04 -7.63 -4.23
C TYR A 56 -8.55 -7.36 -4.28
N VAL A 57 -9.30 -8.29 -4.87
CA VAL A 57 -10.75 -8.18 -5.16
C VAL A 57 -11.08 -6.90 -5.93
N ASP A 58 -10.53 -6.79 -7.14
CA ASP A 58 -10.78 -5.66 -8.07
C ASP A 58 -10.58 -4.27 -7.42
N GLY A 59 -9.54 -4.12 -6.58
CA GLY A 59 -9.23 -2.86 -5.88
C GLY A 59 -10.03 -2.59 -4.61
N THR A 60 -10.76 -3.59 -4.09
CA THR A 60 -11.46 -3.42 -2.80
C THR A 60 -10.48 -3.31 -1.62
N TYR A 61 -9.32 -3.96 -1.75
CA TYR A 61 -8.23 -3.92 -0.78
C TYR A 61 -6.96 -3.52 -1.51
N GLU A 62 -6.41 -2.36 -1.21
CA GLU A 62 -5.18 -1.85 -1.82
C GLU A 62 -4.18 -1.48 -0.73
N VAL A 63 -2.92 -1.85 -0.95
CA VAL A 63 -1.83 -1.64 0.00
C VAL A 63 -0.57 -1.16 -0.70
N GLU A 64 0.23 -0.40 0.04
CA GLU A 64 1.61 -0.10 -0.29
C GLU A 64 2.52 -0.80 0.71
N VAL A 65 3.44 -1.61 0.21
CA VAL A 65 4.43 -2.32 1.01
C VAL A 65 5.78 -1.63 0.81
N VAL A 66 6.35 -1.11 1.88
CA VAL A 66 7.68 -0.51 1.87
C VAL A 66 8.70 -1.61 2.15
N VAL A 67 9.57 -1.88 1.18
CA VAL A 67 10.70 -2.80 1.34
C VAL A 67 11.99 -1.98 1.42
N ALA A 68 12.79 -2.24 2.45
CA ALA A 68 14.07 -1.57 2.68
C ALA A 68 15.04 -2.54 3.36
N ASP A 69 16.28 -2.61 2.88
CA ASP A 69 17.31 -3.55 3.38
C ASP A 69 16.80 -5.01 3.40
N HIS A 70 16.15 -5.42 2.30
CA HIS A 70 15.53 -6.75 2.12
C HIS A 70 14.49 -7.12 3.20
N ARG A 71 13.88 -6.13 3.83
CA ARG A 71 12.87 -6.30 4.88
C ARG A 71 11.62 -5.49 4.58
N ILE A 72 10.48 -6.02 5.01
CA ILE A 72 9.22 -5.28 5.04
C ILE A 72 9.34 -4.23 6.14
N ALA A 73 9.55 -2.97 5.78
CA ALA A 73 9.73 -1.88 6.72
C ALA A 73 8.39 -1.34 7.24
N ALA A 74 7.42 -1.20 6.34
CA ALA A 74 6.07 -0.74 6.68
C ALA A 74 5.07 -1.28 5.64
N ILE A 75 3.80 -1.35 6.05
CA ILE A 75 2.69 -1.62 5.13
C ILE A 75 1.62 -0.56 5.39
N HIS A 76 1.21 0.13 4.33
CA HIS A 76 0.17 1.16 4.40
C HIS A 76 -1.09 0.65 3.69
N MET A 77 -2.22 0.71 4.40
CA MET A 77 -3.53 0.47 3.81
C MET A 77 -3.96 1.71 3.02
N LEU A 78 -4.20 1.55 1.71
CA LEU A 78 -4.68 2.63 0.84
C LEU A 78 -6.20 2.62 0.73
N ILE A 79 -6.76 1.46 0.37
CA ILE A 79 -8.20 1.27 0.17
C ILE A 79 -8.62 0.03 0.92
N THR A 80 -9.69 0.17 1.70
CA THR A 80 -10.36 -0.94 2.35
C THR A 80 -11.84 -0.60 2.53
N ARG A 81 -12.63 -1.59 2.93
CA ARG A 81 -14.05 -1.38 3.21
C ARG A 81 -14.20 -0.67 4.55
N ASP A 82 -15.04 0.35 4.61
CA ASP A 82 -15.38 0.99 5.88
C ASP A 82 -16.29 0.08 6.73
N SER A 83 -15.68 -0.73 7.60
CA SER A 83 -16.37 -1.64 8.50
C SER A 83 -15.50 -2.00 9.71
N ASP A 84 -16.13 -2.35 10.83
CA ASP A 84 -15.44 -2.79 12.05
C ASP A 84 -14.54 -4.00 11.79
N TYR A 85 -15.00 -4.93 10.94
CA TYR A 85 -14.23 -6.11 10.55
C TYR A 85 -12.98 -5.76 9.75
N ALA A 86 -13.03 -4.74 8.89
CA ALA A 86 -11.86 -4.31 8.12
C ALA A 86 -10.82 -3.65 9.02
N ARG A 87 -11.25 -2.75 9.91
CA ARG A 87 -10.36 -2.13 10.90
C ARG A 87 -9.72 -3.15 11.83
N GLN A 88 -10.46 -4.19 12.23
CA GLN A 88 -9.88 -5.30 12.98
C GLN A 88 -8.87 -6.11 12.16
N ALA A 89 -9.18 -6.36 10.89
CA ALA A 89 -8.32 -7.14 10.01
C ALA A 89 -6.99 -6.45 9.66
N GLU A 90 -6.94 -5.11 9.68
CA GLU A 90 -5.71 -4.32 9.46
C GLU A 90 -4.60 -4.68 10.45
N GLY A 91 -4.92 -5.13 11.67
CA GLY A 91 -3.92 -5.57 12.64
C GLY A 91 -3.08 -6.77 12.19
N VAL A 92 -3.49 -7.46 11.11
CA VAL A 92 -2.65 -8.50 10.48
C VAL A 92 -1.39 -7.92 9.84
N LEU A 93 -1.41 -6.65 9.42
CA LEU A 93 -0.29 -5.99 8.77
C LEU A 93 0.89 -5.82 9.73
N ASP A 94 0.63 -5.42 10.96
CA ASP A 94 1.66 -5.33 12.01
C ASP A 94 2.32 -6.70 12.24
N SER A 95 1.51 -7.76 12.25
CA SER A 95 2.04 -9.13 12.39
C SER A 95 2.93 -9.53 11.22
N VAL A 96 2.62 -9.10 9.98
CA VAL A 96 3.47 -9.35 8.81
C VAL A 96 4.80 -8.61 8.93
N VAL A 97 4.76 -7.34 9.35
CA VAL A 97 5.98 -6.54 9.57
C VAL A 97 6.84 -7.15 10.68
N GLU A 98 6.25 -7.59 11.79
CA GLU A 98 6.98 -8.24 12.87
C GLU A 98 7.57 -9.60 12.46
N ALA A 99 6.78 -10.44 11.81
CA ALA A 99 7.17 -11.78 11.41
C ALA A 99 8.08 -11.82 10.17
N GLN A 100 8.10 -10.74 9.38
CA GLN A 100 8.72 -10.69 8.05
C GLN A 100 8.23 -11.85 7.15
N SER A 101 6.95 -12.18 7.26
CA SER A 101 6.34 -13.30 6.57
C SER A 101 4.84 -13.09 6.40
N LEU A 102 4.27 -13.63 5.33
CA LEU A 102 2.81 -13.66 5.12
C LEU A 102 2.13 -14.80 5.89
N GLN A 103 2.90 -15.73 6.48
CA GLN A 103 2.39 -16.88 7.23
C GLN A 103 2.08 -16.49 8.69
N VAL A 104 1.16 -15.54 8.85
CA VAL A 104 0.74 -15.02 10.16
C VAL A 104 -0.69 -15.44 10.51
N ASP A 105 -1.00 -15.44 11.80
CA ASP A 105 -2.35 -15.75 12.27
C ASP A 105 -3.32 -14.63 11.87
N VAL A 106 -4.46 -15.05 11.33
CA VAL A 106 -5.55 -14.14 10.96
C VAL A 106 -6.35 -13.68 12.18
N VAL A 107 -6.92 -12.48 12.10
CA VAL A 107 -7.69 -11.91 13.21
C VAL A 107 -9.02 -12.66 13.38
N SER A 108 -9.27 -13.13 14.60
CA SER A 108 -10.51 -13.83 14.96
C SER A 108 -11.73 -12.94 14.72
N GLY A 109 -12.75 -13.48 14.05
CA GLY A 109 -13.95 -12.71 13.68
C GLY A 109 -13.81 -11.88 12.40
N ALA A 110 -12.59 -11.69 11.89
CA ALA A 110 -12.31 -10.94 10.65
C ALA A 110 -11.51 -11.76 9.62
N THR A 111 -11.50 -13.09 9.75
CA THR A 111 -10.68 -14.03 8.96
C THR A 111 -10.73 -13.80 7.45
N THR A 112 -11.91 -13.66 6.87
CA THR A 112 -12.06 -13.46 5.41
C THR A 112 -11.39 -12.16 4.97
N THR A 113 -11.55 -11.09 5.74
CA THR A 113 -10.96 -9.78 5.44
C THR A 113 -9.44 -9.81 5.68
N SER A 114 -8.96 -10.43 6.75
CA SER A 114 -7.51 -10.59 6.98
C SER A 114 -6.84 -11.34 5.84
N LYS A 115 -7.46 -12.42 5.32
CA LYS A 115 -6.92 -13.15 4.16
C LYS A 115 -6.91 -12.31 2.89
N ALA A 116 -7.93 -11.48 2.67
CA ALA A 116 -7.97 -10.57 1.53
C ALA A 116 -6.86 -9.52 1.60
N ILE A 117 -6.61 -8.94 2.78
CA ILE A 117 -5.51 -8.00 3.02
C ILE A 117 -4.16 -8.68 2.79
N LEU A 118 -3.92 -9.86 3.38
CA LEU A 118 -2.69 -10.63 3.17
C LEU A 118 -2.46 -10.94 1.70
N LYS A 119 -3.54 -11.17 0.94
CA LYS A 119 -3.43 -11.40 -0.50
C LYS A 119 -3.05 -10.14 -1.28
N ALA A 120 -3.55 -8.97 -0.89
CA ALA A 120 -3.10 -7.69 -1.45
C ALA A 120 -1.62 -7.44 -1.16
N VAL A 121 -1.14 -7.76 0.04
CA VAL A 121 0.30 -7.70 0.39
C VAL A 121 1.11 -8.69 -0.44
N GLU A 122 0.62 -9.92 -0.62
CA GLU A 122 1.26 -10.91 -1.49
C GLU A 122 1.37 -10.38 -2.93
N ASP A 123 0.29 -9.81 -3.47
CA ASP A 123 0.26 -9.27 -4.83
C ASP A 123 1.22 -8.06 -4.96
N ALA A 124 1.36 -7.23 -3.92
CA ALA A 124 2.35 -6.16 -3.87
C ALA A 124 3.78 -6.70 -3.98
N LEU A 125 4.12 -7.69 -3.15
CA LEU A 125 5.48 -8.27 -3.09
C LEU A 125 5.85 -9.10 -4.34
N HIS A 126 4.89 -9.45 -5.18
CA HIS A 126 5.12 -10.08 -6.49
C HIS A 126 5.07 -9.10 -7.66
N SER A 127 4.80 -7.84 -7.40
CA SER A 127 4.81 -6.76 -8.39
C SER A 127 6.19 -6.10 -8.42
N PRO A 128 6.58 -5.42 -9.52
CA PRO A 128 7.76 -4.57 -9.49
C PRO A 128 7.55 -3.39 -8.51
N PRO A 129 8.63 -2.86 -7.90
CA PRO A 129 8.53 -1.64 -7.11
C PRO A 129 8.13 -0.46 -8.00
N ASN A 130 7.45 0.52 -7.41
CA ASN A 130 7.25 1.81 -8.03
C ASN A 130 8.61 2.51 -8.22
N GLU A 131 8.72 3.33 -9.26
CA GLU A 131 9.85 4.24 -9.42
C GLU A 131 9.88 5.28 -8.28
N PRO A 132 11.06 5.80 -7.89
CA PRO A 132 11.11 6.90 -6.94
C PRO A 132 10.33 8.09 -7.49
N TYR A 133 9.55 8.73 -6.64
CA TYR A 133 8.75 9.88 -7.03
C TYR A 133 9.64 11.07 -7.39
N ILE A 134 10.73 11.25 -6.66
CA ILE A 134 11.71 12.31 -6.91
C ILE A 134 13.13 11.80 -6.63
N SER A 135 14.10 12.29 -7.42
CA SER A 135 15.53 12.10 -7.21
C SER A 135 16.21 13.46 -7.20
N GLY A 136 16.65 13.94 -6.04
CA GLY A 136 17.13 15.32 -5.92
C GLY A 136 17.82 15.64 -4.62
N ILE A 137 18.08 16.93 -4.40
CA ILE A 137 18.78 17.44 -3.21
C ILE A 137 17.74 17.78 -2.13
N ILE A 138 18.04 17.43 -0.88
CA ILE A 138 17.33 17.96 0.29
C ILE A 138 17.65 19.45 0.42
N HIS A 139 16.80 20.29 -0.17
CA HIS A 139 16.94 21.74 -0.13
C HIS A 139 16.62 22.30 1.27
N THR A 140 15.58 21.78 1.93
CA THR A 140 15.17 22.23 3.27
C THR A 140 14.93 21.04 4.18
N LYS A 141 15.47 21.09 5.41
CA LYS A 141 15.21 20.11 6.48
C LYS A 141 14.53 20.80 7.66
N GLU A 142 13.31 20.36 7.97
CA GLU A 142 12.59 20.70 9.18
C GLU A 142 12.50 19.48 10.12
N GLU A 143 11.92 19.65 11.30
CA GLU A 143 11.83 18.60 12.33
C GLU A 143 11.19 17.31 11.79
N ASN A 144 10.01 17.41 11.17
CA ASN A 144 9.22 16.27 10.71
C ASN A 144 9.01 16.21 9.18
N ARG A 145 9.67 17.06 8.41
CA ARG A 145 9.54 17.07 6.95
C ARG A 145 10.81 17.56 6.25
N ILE A 146 10.93 17.20 4.99
CA ILE A 146 11.99 17.65 4.09
C ILE A 146 11.40 18.20 2.80
N LEU A 147 12.08 19.18 2.21
CA LEU A 147 11.82 19.61 0.84
C LEU A 147 12.93 19.03 -0.04
N VAL A 148 12.54 18.23 -1.02
CA VAL A 148 13.44 17.69 -2.03
C VAL A 148 13.17 18.43 -3.33
N VAL A 149 14.24 18.90 -3.99
CA VAL A 149 14.18 19.58 -5.28
C VAL A 149 15.06 18.82 -6.25
N GLU A 150 14.51 18.43 -7.39
CA GLU A 150 15.22 17.72 -8.44
C GLU A 150 15.93 18.70 -9.37
N GLY A 151 17.12 18.34 -9.86
CA GLY A 151 17.83 19.09 -10.91
C GLY A 151 18.64 20.30 -10.44
N ILE A 152 18.55 20.71 -9.17
CA ILE A 152 19.37 21.81 -8.64
C ILE A 152 20.82 21.36 -8.38
N GLU A 153 21.79 22.26 -8.57
CA GLU A 153 23.21 21.96 -8.36
C GLU A 153 23.62 22.02 -6.88
N SER A 154 22.92 22.82 -6.07
CA SER A 154 23.18 22.98 -4.64
C SER A 154 21.92 23.44 -3.91
N GLU A 155 21.83 23.04 -2.65
CA GLU A 155 20.87 23.45 -1.64
C GLU A 155 20.90 24.94 -1.27
N ASP A 156 21.90 25.68 -1.74
CA ASP A 156 22.05 27.12 -1.52
C ASP A 156 21.33 27.97 -2.59
N LEU A 157 20.78 27.33 -3.63
CA LEU A 157 19.95 28.02 -4.61
C LEU A 157 18.71 28.61 -3.92
N GLU A 158 18.48 29.91 -4.08
CA GLU A 158 17.38 30.58 -3.39
C GLU A 158 16.03 30.04 -3.85
N GLN A 159 15.05 30.02 -2.94
CA GLN A 159 13.76 29.40 -3.21
C GLN A 159 13.05 30.04 -4.40
N GLU A 160 13.08 31.36 -4.50
CA GLU A 160 12.48 32.10 -5.60
C GLU A 160 13.09 31.72 -6.95
N GLN A 161 14.40 31.43 -7.00
CA GLN A 161 15.09 31.12 -8.26
C GLN A 161 14.62 29.79 -8.84
N TRP A 162 14.59 28.74 -8.02
CA TRP A 162 14.17 27.44 -8.54
C TRP A 162 12.66 27.36 -8.77
N LEU A 163 11.84 28.16 -8.05
CA LEU A 163 10.42 28.33 -8.36
C LEU A 163 10.21 29.02 -9.72
N GLU A 164 11.01 30.05 -10.04
CA GLU A 164 10.97 30.73 -11.34
C GLU A 164 11.44 29.83 -12.48
N GLU A 165 12.47 29.01 -12.25
CA GLU A 165 12.98 28.02 -13.21
C GLU A 165 12.06 26.80 -13.36
N GLY A 166 11.13 26.60 -12.43
CA GLY A 166 10.11 25.54 -12.51
C GLY A 166 10.66 24.15 -12.21
N TYR A 167 11.62 24.03 -11.30
CA TYR A 167 12.12 22.71 -10.88
C TYR A 167 11.03 21.89 -10.19
N GLU A 168 11.08 20.58 -10.40
CA GLU A 168 10.21 19.64 -9.67
C GLU A 168 10.63 19.59 -8.20
N ALA A 169 9.64 19.70 -7.31
CA ALA A 169 9.88 19.74 -5.88
C ALA A 169 8.71 19.19 -5.08
N ILE A 170 9.04 18.52 -3.97
CA ILE A 170 8.06 17.94 -3.06
C ILE A 170 8.45 18.12 -1.60
N TRP A 171 7.47 18.55 -0.80
CA TRP A 171 7.52 18.41 0.65
C TRP A 171 7.11 17.00 1.05
N LEU A 172 8.02 16.32 1.75
CA LEU A 172 7.81 14.98 2.27
C LEU A 172 7.74 15.02 3.79
N THR A 173 6.59 14.61 4.33
CA THR A 173 6.47 14.34 5.77
C THR A 173 7.23 13.07 6.09
N VAL A 174 8.18 13.16 7.02
CA VAL A 174 9.00 12.04 7.52
C VAL A 174 8.44 11.61 8.86
N LYS A 175 7.73 10.49 8.87
CA LYS A 175 7.15 9.91 10.07
C LYS A 175 8.17 9.01 10.78
N THR A 176 7.83 8.55 11.98
CA THR A 176 8.67 7.63 12.76
C THR A 176 8.86 6.27 12.06
N ASP A 177 7.87 5.85 11.28
CA ASP A 177 7.84 4.60 10.50
C ASP A 177 8.35 4.77 9.06
N THR A 178 8.74 5.98 8.64
CA THR A 178 9.36 6.20 7.33
C THR A 178 10.70 5.45 7.27
N ALA A 179 10.86 4.57 6.28
CA ALA A 179 12.10 3.87 6.05
C ALA A 179 13.16 4.83 5.50
N VAL A 180 14.36 4.82 6.08
CA VAL A 180 15.51 5.58 5.58
C VAL A 180 16.68 4.63 5.39
N ILE A 181 17.34 4.69 4.23
CA ILE A 181 18.56 3.93 3.93
C ILE A 181 19.72 4.90 3.78
N ALA A 182 20.78 4.69 4.54
CA ALA A 182 22.03 5.44 4.45
C ALA A 182 22.84 5.02 3.20
N PRO A 183 23.81 5.83 2.74
CA PRO A 183 24.60 5.53 1.53
C PRO A 183 25.26 4.15 1.54
N GLU A 184 25.65 3.65 2.71
CA GLU A 184 26.20 2.31 2.91
C GLU A 184 25.19 1.16 2.75
N GLY A 185 23.93 1.46 2.41
CA GLY A 185 22.85 0.48 2.22
C GLY A 185 22.23 -0.02 3.52
N LYS A 186 22.44 0.68 4.65
CA LYS A 186 21.93 0.27 5.97
C LYS A 186 20.71 1.09 6.38
N ALA A 187 19.80 0.44 7.10
CA ALA A 187 18.70 1.10 7.77
C ALA A 187 19.17 2.24 8.70
N ALA A 188 18.57 3.41 8.52
CA ALA A 188 18.80 4.65 9.23
C ALA A 188 17.46 5.24 9.71
N HIS A 189 17.53 6.41 10.36
CA HIS A 189 16.36 7.11 10.89
C HIS A 189 16.22 8.46 10.21
N GLY A 190 15.03 9.07 10.26
CA GLY A 190 14.79 10.41 9.71
C GLY A 190 15.72 11.52 10.26
N ALA A 191 16.35 11.31 11.42
CA ALA A 191 17.37 12.20 11.98
C ALA A 191 18.70 12.18 11.22
N ALA A 192 18.95 11.15 10.39
CA ALA A 192 20.14 11.08 9.53
C ALA A 192 20.04 11.97 8.30
N LEU A 193 18.83 12.46 7.97
CA LEU A 193 18.58 13.33 6.82
C LEU A 193 19.07 14.75 7.11
N GLN A 194 19.87 15.28 6.20
CA GLN A 194 20.51 16.59 6.31
C GLN A 194 20.32 17.40 5.02
N LYS A 195 20.25 18.72 5.16
CA LYS A 195 20.27 19.65 4.03
C LYS A 195 21.51 19.37 3.16
N GLY A 196 21.36 19.42 1.84
CA GLY A 196 22.45 19.19 0.87
C GLY A 196 22.67 17.73 0.45
N GLN A 197 22.01 16.76 1.10
CA GLN A 197 22.11 15.37 0.69
C GLN A 197 21.34 15.10 -0.61
N ASN A 198 21.93 14.29 -1.51
CA ASN A 198 21.20 13.68 -2.61
C ASN A 198 20.36 12.52 -2.09
N VAL A 199 19.09 12.47 -2.51
CA VAL A 199 18.17 11.40 -2.12
C VAL A 199 17.32 10.94 -3.30
N GLN A 200 16.92 9.68 -3.23
CA GLN A 200 15.75 9.17 -3.94
C GLN A 200 14.64 8.93 -2.93
N ALA A 201 13.44 9.40 -3.23
CA ALA A 201 12.31 9.29 -2.33
C ALA A 201 11.10 8.66 -3.00
N TRP A 202 10.52 7.68 -2.32
CA TRP A 202 9.24 7.08 -2.62
C TRP A 202 8.19 7.64 -1.68
N VAL A 203 7.03 7.94 -2.23
CA VAL A 203 5.88 8.44 -1.48
C VAL A 203 4.90 7.31 -1.19
N VAL A 204 4.11 7.50 -0.14
CA VAL A 204 3.00 6.62 0.22
C VAL A 204 1.73 7.43 0.42
N GLY A 205 0.60 6.86 0.05
CA GLY A 205 -0.70 7.51 0.09
C GLY A 205 -0.85 8.65 -0.90
N LEU A 206 -1.61 9.67 -0.52
CA LEU A 206 -2.00 10.75 -1.43
C LEU A 206 -0.87 11.75 -1.65
N ILE A 207 -0.81 12.26 -2.88
CA ILE A 207 -0.01 13.42 -3.25
C ILE A 207 -0.97 14.59 -3.40
N LEU A 208 -0.74 15.65 -2.63
CA LEU A 208 -1.54 16.86 -2.70
C LEU A 208 -1.12 17.69 -3.91
N ASP A 209 -2.12 18.06 -4.70
CA ASP A 209 -1.96 18.92 -5.89
C ASP A 209 -1.72 20.37 -5.47
N SER A 210 -0.48 20.67 -5.11
CA SER A 210 0.05 21.99 -4.82
C SER A 210 1.43 22.15 -5.43
N TYR A 211 1.95 23.38 -5.49
CA TYR A 211 3.34 23.61 -5.85
C TYR A 211 4.06 24.34 -4.71
N PRO A 212 5.09 23.73 -4.07
CA PRO A 212 5.58 22.37 -4.30
C PRO A 212 4.55 21.29 -3.95
N ALA A 213 4.68 20.10 -4.55
CA ALA A 213 3.81 18.97 -4.20
C ALA A 213 4.00 18.59 -2.72
N GLN A 214 3.04 17.88 -2.13
CA GLN A 214 3.16 17.44 -0.74
C GLN A 214 2.69 16.00 -0.57
N SER A 215 3.46 15.19 0.15
CA SER A 215 3.06 13.82 0.49
C SER A 215 3.78 13.31 1.75
N THR A 216 3.56 12.04 2.09
CA THR A 216 4.30 11.32 3.13
C THR A 216 5.38 10.46 2.48
N ALA A 217 6.59 10.49 3.05
CA ALA A 217 7.65 9.59 2.61
C ALA A 217 7.40 8.16 3.11
N GLY A 218 7.41 7.20 2.18
CA GLY A 218 7.45 5.77 2.50
C GLY A 218 8.89 5.30 2.69
N LEU A 219 9.74 5.60 1.71
CA LEU A 219 11.16 5.25 1.70
C LEU A 219 11.99 6.43 1.21
N ILE A 220 13.11 6.70 1.88
CA ILE A 220 14.13 7.65 1.44
C ILE A 220 15.48 6.93 1.42
N ILE A 221 16.14 6.92 0.27
CA ILE A 221 17.50 6.39 0.11
C ILE A 221 18.45 7.55 -0.10
N ILE A 222 19.42 7.71 0.79
CA ILE A 222 20.48 8.71 0.67
C ILE A 222 21.51 8.20 -0.35
N ARG A 223 21.84 9.04 -1.33
CA ARG A 223 22.82 8.76 -2.38
C ARG A 223 24.12 9.53 -2.11
N GLU A 224 25.24 8.94 -2.51
CA GLU A 224 26.54 9.63 -2.54
C GLU A 224 26.61 10.72 -3.61
#